data_AF-A0A0C9TCR2-F1
#
_entry.id   AF-A0A0C9TCR2-F1
#
_cell.length_a   1.000
_cell.length_b   1.000
_cell.length_c   1.000
_cell.angle_alpha   90.00
_cell.angle_beta   90.00
_cell.angle_gamma   90.00
#
_symmetry.space_group_name_H-M   'P 1'
#
loop_
_entity.id
_entity.type
_entity.pdbx_description
1 polymer ?
#
loop_
_entity_poly.entity_id
_entity_poly.type
_entity_poly.pdbx_seq_one_letter_code
_entity_poly.pdbx_strand_id
1 'polypeptide(L)'
;MTTVITPKDSHTEWKQKSYTNLVNSQEVANKISSYSSENTRKAFTDACLCRCNNQPPYPWQLDAAEAFYLGLDCTVLAGTGSRKSLPFVMPCMLSSEKVVLVISPLNSLEEDQVSRTTYKLTSYG
;
A
#
# COMPACT_ATOMS: atom_id res chain seq x y z
N MET A 1 -26.18 32.41 2.55
CA MET A 1 -25.29 31.25 2.31
C MET A 1 -26.17 30.09 1.88
N THR A 2 -26.11 29.71 0.60
CA THR A 2 -26.90 28.60 0.07
C THR A 2 -26.07 27.33 0.22
N THR A 3 -26.50 26.43 1.09
CA THR A 3 -25.86 25.12 1.27
C THR A 3 -26.11 24.31 0.01
N VAL A 4 -25.11 24.17 -0.85
CA VAL A 4 -25.16 23.26 -2.00
C VAL A 4 -25.05 21.85 -1.44
N ILE A 5 -26.17 21.14 -1.37
CA ILE A 5 -26.19 19.72 -1.01
C ILE A 5 -25.80 18.97 -2.29
N THR A 6 -24.51 18.63 -2.41
CA THR A 6 -24.06 17.68 -3.43
C THR A 6 -24.58 16.29 -3.08
N PRO A 7 -25.10 15.50 -4.05
CA PRO A 7 -25.45 14.11 -3.82
C PRO A 7 -24.25 13.37 -3.22
N LYS A 8 -24.49 12.65 -2.12
CA LYS A 8 -23.45 11.82 -1.51
C LYS A 8 -23.32 10.55 -2.34
N ASP A 9 -22.21 10.42 -3.06
CA ASP A 9 -21.87 9.17 -3.76
C ASP A 9 -21.92 8.00 -2.77
N SER A 10 -22.48 6.89 -3.23
CA SER A 10 -22.59 5.64 -2.48
C SER A 10 -21.22 5.02 -2.22
N HIS A 11 -21.13 4.15 -1.20
CA HIS A 11 -19.90 3.40 -0.92
C HIS A 11 -19.41 2.62 -2.15
N THR A 12 -20.33 2.04 -2.92
CA THR A 12 -20.03 1.26 -4.12
C THR A 12 -19.41 2.12 -5.21
N GLU A 13 -19.92 3.34 -5.43
CA GLU A 13 -19.37 4.27 -6.43
C GLU A 13 -17.96 4.73 -6.06
N TRP A 14 -17.72 5.08 -4.78
CA TRP A 14 -16.39 5.39 -4.29
C TRP A 14 -15.40 4.25 -4.47
N LYS A 15 -15.85 3.03 -4.13
CA LYS A 15 -15.04 1.83 -4.32
C LYS A 15 -14.68 1.66 -5.80
N GLN A 16 -15.66 1.73 -6.69
CA GLN A 16 -15.45 1.58 -8.13
C GLN A 16 -14.48 2.62 -8.66
N LYS A 17 -14.65 3.89 -8.28
CA LYS A 17 -13.76 4.99 -8.69
C LYS A 17 -12.32 4.74 -8.27
N SER A 18 -12.09 4.29 -7.04
CA SER A 18 -10.74 3.95 -6.55
C SER A 18 -10.09 2.83 -7.37
N TYR A 19 -10.84 1.77 -7.72
CA TYR A 19 -10.31 0.69 -8.56
C TYR A 19 -10.05 1.15 -9.99
N THR A 20 -10.91 1.99 -10.55
CA THR A 20 -10.68 2.59 -11.88
C THR A 20 -9.40 3.44 -11.89
N ASN A 21 -9.14 4.23 -10.85
CA ASN A 21 -7.89 5.00 -10.74
C ASN A 21 -6.65 4.10 -10.71
N LEU A 22 -6.70 2.99 -9.96
CA LEU A 22 -5.60 2.02 -9.91
C LEU A 22 -5.35 1.39 -11.28
N VAL A 23 -6.39 0.90 -11.96
CA VAL A 23 -6.28 0.29 -13.30
C VAL A 23 -5.71 1.29 -14.31
N ASN A 24 -6.23 2.51 -14.35
CA ASN A 24 -5.72 3.55 -15.24
C ASN A 24 -4.22 3.82 -15.01
N SER A 25 -3.79 3.83 -13.75
CA SER A 25 -2.39 4.06 -13.39
C SER A 25 -1.49 2.88 -13.79
N GLN A 26 -1.97 1.65 -13.63
CA GLN A 26 -1.29 0.44 -14.11
C GLN A 26 -1.09 0.49 -15.64
N GLU A 27 -2.13 0.86 -16.39
CA GLU A 27 -2.07 0.96 -17.84
C GLU A 27 -1.09 2.03 -18.30
N VAL A 28 -1.11 3.21 -17.67
CA VAL A 28 -0.19 4.30 -17.96
C VAL A 28 1.26 3.87 -17.66
N ALA A 29 1.51 3.27 -16.50
CA ALA A 29 2.85 2.81 -16.14
C ALA A 29 3.38 1.70 -17.07
N ASN A 30 2.54 0.76 -17.48
CA ASN A 30 2.90 -0.30 -18.43
C ASN A 30 3.23 0.25 -19.83
N LYS A 31 2.59 1.36 -20.24
CA LYS A 31 2.89 2.02 -21.53
C LYS A 31 4.19 2.83 -21.50
N ILE A 32 4.52 3.43 -20.37
CA ILE A 32 5.63 4.40 -20.24
C ILE A 32 6.92 3.74 -19.73
N SER A 33 6.83 2.60 -19.06
CA SER A 33 7.97 1.91 -18.43
C SER A 33 7.84 0.39 -18.58
N SER A 34 8.85 -0.37 -18.15
CA SER A 34 8.80 -1.84 -18.09
C SER A 34 7.94 -2.38 -16.92
N TYR A 35 6.97 -1.59 -16.45
CA TYR A 35 6.09 -1.95 -15.34
C TYR A 35 5.13 -3.07 -15.73
N SER A 36 4.98 -4.07 -14.85
CA SER A 36 3.93 -5.08 -14.94
C SER A 36 3.25 -5.22 -13.58
N SER A 37 1.92 -5.08 -13.55
CA SER A 37 1.12 -5.28 -12.34
C SER A 37 1.30 -6.68 -11.78
N GLU A 38 1.24 -7.70 -12.63
CA GLU A 38 1.40 -9.10 -12.24
C GLU A 38 2.76 -9.35 -11.59
N ASN A 39 3.84 -8.91 -12.24
CA ASN A 39 5.19 -9.10 -11.72
C ASN A 39 5.41 -8.33 -10.40
N THR A 40 4.89 -7.09 -10.31
CA THR A 40 5.01 -6.26 -9.11
C THR A 40 4.24 -6.87 -7.93
N ARG A 41 2.99 -7.32 -8.16
CA ARG A 41 2.17 -7.96 -7.12
C ARG A 41 2.76 -9.30 -6.68
N LYS A 42 3.34 -10.06 -7.61
CA LYS A 42 4.09 -11.28 -7.29
C LYS A 42 5.31 -10.96 -6.42
N ALA A 43 6.11 -9.97 -6.81
CA ALA A 43 7.28 -9.55 -6.02
C ALA A 43 6.89 -9.10 -4.61
N PHE A 44 5.81 -8.34 -4.44
CA PHE A 44 5.29 -7.99 -3.11
C PHE A 44 4.88 -9.22 -2.29
N THR A 45 4.22 -10.18 -2.93
CA THR A 45 3.80 -11.43 -2.30
C THR A 45 5.02 -12.23 -1.84
N ASP A 46 6.01 -12.42 -2.72
CA ASP A 46 7.24 -13.15 -2.44
C ASP A 46 8.03 -12.48 -1.30
N ALA A 47 8.15 -11.15 -1.34
CA ALA A 47 8.78 -10.39 -0.26
C ALA A 47 8.05 -10.53 1.08
N CYS A 48 6.71 -10.52 1.07
CA CYS A 48 5.91 -10.75 2.27
C CYS A 48 6.10 -12.17 2.81
N LEU A 49 6.08 -13.19 1.96
CA LEU A 49 6.30 -14.58 2.39
C LEU A 49 7.68 -14.73 3.03
N CYS A 50 8.72 -14.15 2.41
CA CYS A 50 10.08 -14.17 2.93
C CYS A 50 10.21 -13.44 4.29
N ARG A 51 9.58 -12.26 4.45
CA ARG A 51 9.85 -11.35 5.58
C ARG A 51 8.77 -11.35 6.66
N CYS A 52 7.61 -11.95 6.42
CA CYS A 52 6.44 -11.90 7.32
C CYS A 52 5.98 -13.29 7.76
N ASN A 53 6.90 -14.15 8.21
CA ASN A 53 6.58 -15.49 8.74
C ASN A 53 5.75 -16.34 7.75
N ASN A 54 6.09 -16.29 6.46
CA ASN A 54 5.37 -17.00 5.40
C ASN A 54 3.88 -16.64 5.29
N GLN A 55 3.49 -15.43 5.71
CA GLN A 55 2.11 -14.95 5.60
C GLN A 55 1.94 -14.07 4.35
N PRO A 56 1.09 -14.48 3.39
CA PRO A 56 0.81 -13.67 2.22
C PRO A 56 0.04 -12.39 2.63
N PRO A 57 0.11 -11.34 1.79
CA PRO A 57 -0.71 -10.16 1.94
C PRO A 57 -2.17 -10.47 1.57
N TYR A 58 -3.10 -9.74 2.18
CA TYR A 58 -4.50 -9.76 1.74
C TYR A 58 -4.66 -9.04 0.39
N PRO A 59 -5.67 -9.37 -0.43
CA PRO A 59 -5.88 -8.72 -1.72
C PRO A 59 -5.93 -7.19 -1.66
N TRP A 60 -6.65 -6.62 -0.70
CA TRP A 60 -6.73 -5.17 -0.54
C TRP A 60 -5.39 -4.53 -0.14
N GLN A 61 -4.50 -5.29 0.52
CA GLN A 61 -3.17 -4.81 0.88
C GLN A 61 -2.27 -4.71 -0.35
N LEU A 62 -2.39 -5.66 -1.27
CA LEU A 62 -1.73 -5.59 -2.58
C LEU A 62 -2.26 -4.42 -3.40
N ASP A 63 -3.59 -4.19 -3.41
CA ASP A 63 -4.20 -3.07 -4.13
C ASP A 63 -3.66 -1.72 -3.62
N ALA A 64 -3.61 -1.55 -2.28
CA ALA A 64 -3.07 -0.33 -1.68
C ALA A 64 -1.56 -0.20 -1.89
N ALA A 65 -0.79 -1.28 -1.74
CA ALA A 65 0.67 -1.26 -1.95
C ALA A 65 1.04 -0.90 -3.37
N GLU A 66 0.32 -1.46 -4.35
CA GLU A 66 0.51 -1.17 -5.76
C GLU A 66 0.13 0.26 -6.10
N ALA A 67 -0.98 0.76 -5.53
CA ALA A 67 -1.36 2.16 -5.69
C ALA A 67 -0.27 3.11 -5.16
N PHE A 68 0.27 2.86 -3.96
CA PHE A 68 1.41 3.62 -3.44
C PHE A 68 2.65 3.51 -4.33
N TYR A 69 2.94 2.31 -4.83
CA TYR A 69 4.10 2.06 -5.68
C TYR A 69 4.02 2.82 -7.01
N LEU A 70 2.81 3.00 -7.54
CA LEU A 70 2.47 3.78 -8.73
C LEU A 70 2.36 5.30 -8.46
N GLY A 71 2.50 5.74 -7.21
CA GLY A 71 2.47 7.15 -6.84
C GLY A 71 1.07 7.73 -6.70
N LEU A 72 0.06 6.90 -6.41
CA LEU A 72 -1.31 7.36 -6.14
C LEU A 72 -1.50 7.78 -4.68
N ASP A 73 -2.22 8.89 -4.49
CA ASP A 73 -2.74 9.29 -3.18
C ASP A 73 -3.92 8.40 -2.78
N CYS A 74 -3.81 7.71 -1.64
CA CYS A 74 -4.81 6.75 -1.20
C CYS A 74 -5.28 7.02 0.23
N THR A 75 -6.59 6.85 0.45
CA THR A 75 -7.19 6.75 1.79
C THR A 75 -7.57 5.31 2.06
N VAL A 76 -6.93 4.69 3.06
CA VAL A 76 -7.19 3.29 3.44
C VAL A 76 -7.97 3.24 4.74
N LEU A 77 -9.16 2.63 4.70
CA LEU A 77 -10.01 2.41 5.86
C LEU A 77 -9.98 0.92 6.24
N ALA A 78 -9.25 0.61 7.31
CA ALA A 78 -9.12 -0.75 7.82
C ALA A 78 -9.13 -0.76 9.35
N GLY A 79 -9.69 -1.83 9.93
CA GLY A 79 -9.77 -2.00 11.38
C GLY A 79 -8.39 -2.16 12.05
N THR A 80 -8.36 -2.02 13.37
CA THR A 80 -7.20 -2.40 14.17
C THR A 80 -6.93 -3.90 14.03
N GLY A 81 -5.65 -4.30 13.98
CA GLY A 81 -5.27 -5.69 13.76
C GLY A 81 -5.29 -6.13 12.29
N SER A 82 -5.87 -5.35 11.37
CA SER A 82 -5.91 -5.68 9.93
C SER A 82 -4.55 -5.58 9.21
N ARG A 83 -3.44 -5.40 9.93
CA ARG A 83 -2.08 -5.23 9.37
C ARG A 83 -1.98 -4.05 8.38
N LYS A 84 -2.69 -2.95 8.65
CA LYS A 84 -2.72 -1.74 7.80
C LYS A 84 -1.37 -1.05 7.57
N SER A 85 -0.35 -1.41 8.34
CA SER A 85 1.00 -0.92 8.12
C SER A 85 1.71 -1.58 6.94
N LEU A 86 1.31 -2.81 6.59
CA LEU A 86 2.00 -3.59 5.57
C LEU A 86 1.99 -2.92 4.18
N PRO A 87 0.87 -2.37 3.66
CA PRO A 87 0.82 -1.81 2.32
C PRO A 87 1.80 -0.67 2.05
N PHE A 88 2.05 0.24 3.02
CA PHE A 88 3.00 1.34 2.80
C PHE A 88 4.47 0.92 3.02
N VAL A 89 4.72 -0.21 3.68
CA VAL A 89 6.09 -0.76 3.80
C VAL A 89 6.48 -1.57 2.56
N MET A 90 5.52 -2.21 1.89
CA MET A 90 5.76 -3.06 0.72
C MET A 90 6.60 -2.38 -0.39
N PRO A 91 6.36 -1.10 -0.79
CA PRO A 91 7.20 -0.42 -1.78
C PRO A 91 8.70 -0.42 -1.45
N CYS A 92 9.07 -0.25 -0.18
CA CYS A 92 10.46 -0.31 0.29
C CYS A 92 11.04 -1.74 0.31
N MET A 93 10.19 -2.78 0.28
CA MET A 93 10.67 -4.15 0.19
C MET A 93 11.22 -4.51 -1.19
N LEU A 94 10.77 -3.82 -2.24
CA LEU A 94 11.17 -4.08 -3.63
C LEU A 94 12.31 -3.20 -4.15
N SER A 95 12.56 -2.06 -3.51
CA SER A 95 13.62 -1.15 -3.91
C SER A 95 14.20 -0.45 -2.68
N SER A 96 15.52 -0.56 -2.53
CA SER A 96 16.29 0.17 -1.52
C SER A 96 16.41 1.67 -1.82
N GLU A 97 16.07 2.10 -3.03
CA GLU A 97 16.09 3.50 -3.44
C GLU A 97 14.79 4.24 -3.04
N LYS A 98 13.71 3.49 -2.79
CA LYS A 98 12.43 4.06 -2.36
C LYS A 98 12.41 4.26 -0.85
N VAL A 99 12.23 5.50 -0.42
CA VAL A 99 12.06 5.88 0.99
C VAL A 99 10.60 6.22 1.25
N VAL A 100 10.01 5.61 2.28
CA VAL A 100 8.65 5.94 2.75
C VAL A 100 8.75 6.66 4.10
N LEU A 101 8.28 7.90 4.13
CA LEU A 101 8.15 8.67 5.37
C LEU A 101 6.80 8.38 6.02
N VAL A 102 6.82 7.72 7.17
CA VAL A 102 5.63 7.45 7.98
C VAL A 102 5.56 8.50 9.08
N ILE A 103 4.44 9.21 9.16
CA ILE A 103 4.18 10.19 10.22
C ILE A 103 3.13 9.59 11.17
N SER A 104 3.48 9.43 12.44
CA SER A 104 2.55 8.99 13.47
C SER A 104 2.40 10.06 14.56
N PRO A 105 1.20 10.21 15.15
CA PRO A 105 1.04 11.14 16.27
C PRO A 105 1.58 10.60 17.61
N LEU A 106 2.07 9.35 17.67
CA LEU A 106 2.47 8.69 18.92
C LEU A 106 3.87 8.08 18.81
N ASN A 107 4.83 8.63 19.56
CA ASN A 107 6.21 8.12 19.60
C ASN A 107 6.27 6.62 19.96
N SER A 108 5.48 6.17 20.92
CA SER A 108 5.44 4.75 21.33
C SER A 108 4.97 3.83 20.20
N LEU A 109 4.11 4.32 19.31
CA LEU A 109 3.66 3.59 18.14
C LEU A 109 4.75 3.56 17.06
N GLU A 110 5.51 4.65 16.89
CA GLU A 110 6.66 4.70 15.99
C GLU A 110 7.76 3.73 16.44
N GLU A 111 8.10 3.72 17.73
CA GLU A 111 9.09 2.81 18.31
C GLU A 111 8.71 1.33 18.13
N ASP A 112 7.44 0.97 18.35
CA ASP A 112 6.94 -0.39 18.10
C ASP A 112 7.00 -0.76 16.61
N GLN A 113 6.66 0.18 15.72
CA GLN A 113 6.75 -0.04 14.28
C GLN A 113 8.20 -0.22 13.81
N VAL A 114 9.13 0.62 14.29
CA VAL A 114 10.56 0.51 13.98
C VAL A 114 11.08 -0.83 14.47
N SER A 115 10.80 -1.20 15.72
CA SER A 115 11.23 -2.49 16.28
C SER A 115 10.76 -3.65 15.40
N ARG A 116 9.46 -3.73 15.11
CA ARG A 116 8.87 -4.82 14.31
C ARG A 116 9.32 -4.86 12.86
N THR A 117 9.71 -3.71 12.29
CA THR A 117 10.09 -3.59 10.89
C THR A 117 11.59 -3.85 10.71
N THR A 118 12.44 -3.31 11.59
CA THR A 118 13.89 -3.50 11.55
C THR A 118 14.26 -4.97 11.76
N TYR A 119 13.71 -5.66 12.76
CA TYR A 119 13.98 -7.09 12.98
C TYR A 119 13.59 -7.98 11.79
N LYS A 120 12.68 -7.53 10.92
CA LYS A 120 12.23 -8.24 9.72
C LYS A 120 12.98 -7.87 8.45
N LEU A 121 13.71 -6.75 8.46
CA LEU A 121 14.49 -6.26 7.32
C LEU A 121 15.99 -6.57 7.44
N THR A 122 16.53 -6.75 8.65
CA THR A 122 17.97 -6.96 8.88
C THR A 122 18.41 -8.42 9.05
N SER A 123 17.50 -9.39 8.97
CA SER A 123 17.85 -10.81 9.24
C SER A 123 18.53 -11.54 8.07
N TYR A 124 18.77 -10.88 6.93
CA TYR A 124 19.43 -11.48 5.76
C TYR A 124 20.24 -10.45 4.97
N GLY A 125 21.26 -9.90 5.61
CA GLY A 125 22.42 -9.27 4.95
C GLY A 125 23.58 -10.24 4.91
#